data_AF-A0A2M9P5I9-F1
#
_entry.id   AF-A0A2M9P5I9-F1
#
_cell.length_a   1.000
_cell.length_b   1.000
_cell.length_c   1.000
_cell.angle_alpha   90.00
_cell.angle_beta   90.00
_cell.angle_gamma   90.00
#
_symmetry.space_group_name_H-M   'P 1'
#
loop_
_entity.id
_entity.type
_entity.pdbx_description
1 polymer ?
#
loop_
_entity_poly.entity_id
_entity_poly.type
_entity_poly.pdbx_seq_one_letter_code
_entity_poly.pdbx_strand_id
1 'polypeptide(L)'
;PPFDFAWSGEKAGQHELRIEATDKAGVVASVSRVVTVAENLPPESTLTAPADGAHFKVGAAIRAEATASDPEGKIARVDFYATPMTTFSDPVLVGSDSSAPYA
;
A
#
# COMPACT_ATOMS: atom_id res chain seq x y z
N PRO A 1 -17.33 -17.12 -28.50
CA PRO A 1 -16.96 -16.34 -27.30
C PRO A 1 -15.71 -16.91 -26.61
N PRO A 2 -14.75 -16.09 -26.17
CA PRO A 2 -13.63 -16.59 -25.37
C PRO A 2 -14.12 -17.06 -23.99
N PHE A 3 -13.45 -18.07 -23.44
CA PHE A 3 -13.57 -18.41 -22.02
C PHE A 3 -12.67 -17.47 -21.21
N ASP A 4 -13.21 -16.87 -20.16
CA ASP A 4 -12.51 -15.89 -19.34
C ASP A 4 -12.64 -16.21 -17.84
N PHE A 5 -11.58 -15.88 -17.10
CA PHE A 5 -11.54 -15.94 -15.65
C PHE A 5 -10.57 -14.90 -15.12
N ALA A 6 -10.96 -14.17 -14.08
CA ALA A 6 -10.12 -13.18 -13.42
C ALA A 6 -9.57 -13.76 -12.12
N TRP A 7 -8.24 -13.91 -12.06
CA TRP A 7 -7.52 -14.33 -10.86
C TRP A 7 -6.81 -13.13 -10.22
N SER A 8 -6.90 -13.00 -8.90
CA SER A 8 -6.43 -11.83 -8.13
C SER A 8 -4.98 -11.90 -7.69
N GLY A 9 -4.31 -13.07 -7.76
CA GLY A 9 -2.90 -13.18 -7.37
C GLY A 9 -2.65 -12.89 -5.88
N GLU A 10 -3.44 -13.47 -4.97
CA GLU A 10 -3.43 -13.16 -3.52
C GLU A 10 -2.08 -13.37 -2.81
N LYS A 11 -1.16 -14.10 -3.43
CA LYS A 11 0.16 -14.38 -2.87
C LYS A 11 1.24 -13.97 -3.87
N ALA A 12 2.25 -13.24 -3.40
CA ALA A 12 3.44 -12.92 -4.18
C ALA A 12 4.21 -14.18 -4.59
N GLY A 13 4.97 -14.07 -5.67
CA GLY A 13 5.82 -15.15 -6.21
C GLY A 13 5.33 -15.74 -7.53
N GLN A 14 5.96 -16.84 -7.94
CA GLN A 14 5.62 -17.55 -9.18
C GLN A 14 4.42 -18.47 -8.99
N HIS A 15 3.50 -18.42 -9.94
CA HIS A 15 2.33 -19.29 -10.01
C HIS A 15 2.24 -19.93 -11.38
N GLU A 16 1.87 -21.21 -11.42
CA GLU A 16 1.51 -21.90 -12.65
C GLU A 16 0.01 -21.76 -12.89
N LEU A 17 -0.36 -21.02 -13.93
CA LEU A 17 -1.73 -21.00 -14.44
C LEU A 17 -1.88 -22.15 -15.42
N ARG A 18 -2.78 -23.07 -15.12
CA ARG A 18 -3.14 -24.21 -15.97
C ARG A 18 -4.59 -24.08 -16.39
N ILE A 19 -4.85 -24.21 -17.68
CA ILE A 19 -6.21 -24.39 -18.19
C ILE A 19 -6.40 -25.83 -18.63
N GLU A 20 -7.61 -26.34 -18.45
CA GLU A 20 -8.03 -27.66 -18.92
C GLU A 20 -9.31 -27.50 -19.75
N ALA A 21 -9.28 -28.00 -20.98
CA ALA A 21 -10.43 -28.05 -21.87
C ALA A 21 -10.85 -29.51 -22.03
N THR A 22 -12.08 -29.82 -21.64
CA THR A 22 -12.66 -31.17 -21.74
C THR A 22 -13.68 -31.21 -22.87
N ASP A 23 -13.54 -32.16 -23.80
CA ASP A 23 -14.53 -32.36 -24.86
C ASP A 23 -15.74 -33.19 -24.39
N LYS A 24 -16.73 -33.39 -25.27
CA LYS A 24 -17.95 -34.16 -24.95
C LYS A 24 -17.70 -35.65 -24.71
N ALA A 25 -16.57 -36.18 -25.19
CA ALA A 25 -16.15 -37.57 -24.97
C ALA A 25 -15.35 -37.72 -23.66
N GLY A 26 -15.08 -36.62 -22.95
CA GLY A 26 -14.31 -36.61 -21.71
C GLY A 26 -12.79 -36.51 -21.92
N VAL A 27 -12.33 -36.22 -23.14
CA VAL A 27 -10.90 -36.03 -23.44
C VAL A 27 -10.47 -34.65 -22.98
N VAL A 28 -9.34 -34.59 -22.27
CA VAL A 28 -8.81 -33.34 -21.69
C VAL A 28 -7.56 -32.90 -22.43
N ALA A 29 -7.51 -31.63 -22.82
CA ALA A 29 -6.29 -30.93 -23.24
C ALA A 29 -5.92 -29.90 -22.17
N SER A 30 -4.62 -29.75 -21.88
CA SER A 30 -4.13 -28.75 -20.92
C SER A 30 -2.98 -27.93 -21.47
N VAL A 31 -2.88 -26.68 -21.00
CA VAL A 31 -1.72 -25.80 -21.24
C VAL A 31 -1.43 -24.99 -19.98
N SER A 32 -0.14 -24.79 -19.72
CA SER A 32 0.34 -24.05 -18.57
C SER A 32 1.13 -22.79 -18.97
N ARG A 33 1.07 -21.77 -18.11
CA ARG A 33 1.92 -20.57 -18.14
C ARG A 33 2.37 -20.24 -16.74
N VAL A 34 3.63 -19.86 -16.59
CA VAL A 34 4.13 -19.28 -15.34
C VAL A 34 3.89 -17.79 -15.38
N VAL A 35 3.27 -17.27 -14.33
CA VAL A 35 3.10 -15.83 -14.07
C VAL A 35 3.79 -15.47 -12.77
N THR A 36 4.26 -14.22 -12.66
CA THR A 36 4.88 -13.72 -11.43
C THR A 36 3.99 -12.63 -10.85
N VAL A 37 3.59 -12.82 -9.60
CA VAL A 37 2.90 -11.81 -8.80
C VAL A 37 3.97 -11.05 -8.00
N ALA A 38 4.03 -9.73 -8.17
CA ALA A 38 4.96 -8.88 -7.42
C ALA A 38 4.64 -8.89 -5.92
N GLU A 39 5.68 -8.78 -5.09
CA GLU A 39 5.52 -8.54 -3.66
C GLU A 39 5.07 -7.10 -3.41
N ASN A 40 4.28 -6.88 -2.36
CA ASN A 40 3.94 -5.54 -1.90
C ASN A 40 4.87 -5.17 -0.75
N LEU A 41 5.77 -4.23 -0.97
CA LEU A 41 6.68 -3.75 0.07
C LEU A 41 5.99 -2.64 0.90
N PRO A 42 6.44 -2.40 2.14
CA PRO A 42 5.94 -1.28 2.92
C PRO A 42 6.47 0.05 2.37
N PRO A 43 5.72 1.16 2.50
CA PRO A 43 6.21 2.47 2.14
C PRO A 43 7.24 2.98 3.15
N GLU A 44 8.13 3.87 2.68
CA GLU A 44 9.05 4.64 3.51
C GLU A 44 8.50 6.07 3.70
N SER A 45 8.74 6.66 4.86
CA SER A 45 8.33 8.05 5.14
C SER A 45 9.34 8.79 6.01
N THR A 46 9.35 10.12 5.89
CA THR A 46 10.20 11.00 6.70
C THR A 46 9.43 12.26 7.05
N LEU A 47 9.39 12.62 8.33
CA LEU A 47 8.88 13.91 8.79
C LEU A 47 9.97 14.97 8.58
N THR A 48 9.71 15.95 7.72
CA THR A 48 10.67 17.01 7.37
C THR A 48 10.44 18.30 8.14
N ALA A 49 9.21 18.51 8.63
CA ALA A 49 8.88 19.59 9.56
C ALA A 49 7.77 19.17 10.54
N PRO A 50 7.75 19.69 11.77
CA PRO A 50 8.77 20.58 12.34
C PRO A 50 10.09 19.85 12.64
N ALA A 51 11.17 20.61 12.85
CA ALA A 51 12.43 20.03 13.32
C ALA A 51 12.24 19.39 14.70
N ASP A 52 12.99 18.31 14.96
CA ASP A 52 12.96 17.67 16.26
C ASP A 52 13.36 18.66 17.37
N GLY A 53 12.62 18.64 18.48
CA GLY A 53 12.78 19.60 19.58
C GLY A 53 12.25 21.02 19.31
N ALA A 54 11.55 21.29 18.20
CA ALA A 54 10.94 22.60 17.95
C ALA A 54 9.92 22.97 19.05
N HIS A 55 9.93 24.24 19.46
CA HIS A 55 9.04 24.76 20.50
C HIS A 55 7.96 25.67 19.91
N PHE A 56 6.71 25.46 20.33
CA PHE A 56 5.56 26.24 19.89
C PHE A 56 4.84 26.85 21.09
N LYS A 57 4.26 28.04 20.91
CA LYS A 57 3.37 28.63 21.91
C LYS A 57 2.03 27.89 21.91
N VAL A 58 1.38 27.83 23.08
CA VAL A 58 0.03 27.27 23.19
C VAL A 58 -0.92 27.99 22.24
N GLY A 59 -1.67 27.23 21.45
CA GLY A 59 -2.62 27.74 20.45
C GLY A 59 -2.00 28.13 19.11
N ALA A 60 -0.69 28.06 18.94
CA ALA A 60 -0.06 28.27 17.64
C ALA A 60 -0.38 27.09 16.70
N ALA A 61 -0.66 27.40 15.43
CA ALA A 61 -0.75 26.38 14.39
C ALA A 61 0.63 25.75 14.16
N ILE A 62 0.68 24.41 14.14
CA ILE A 62 1.88 23.65 13.84
C ILE A 62 1.71 23.07 12.44
N ARG A 63 2.58 23.45 11.51
CA ARG A 63 2.62 22.87 10.17
C ARG A 63 3.50 21.63 10.20
N ALA A 64 2.91 20.49 9.84
CA ALA A 64 3.64 19.25 9.62
C ALA A 64 3.88 19.06 8.12
N GLU A 65 5.10 18.66 7.76
CA GLU A 65 5.50 18.35 6.39
C GLU A 65 6.22 17.01 6.41
N ALA A 66 5.93 16.15 5.43
CA ALA A 66 6.53 14.83 5.33
C ALA A 66 6.74 14.45 3.86
N THR A 67 7.70 13.57 3.61
CA THR A 67 7.87 12.84 2.35
C THR A 67 7.46 11.39 2.58
N ALA A 68 6.84 10.77 1.58
CA ALA A 68 6.54 9.35 1.58
C ALA A 68 6.75 8.79 0.18
N SER A 69 7.32 7.59 0.10
CA SER A 69 7.56 6.88 -1.15
C SER A 69 7.27 5.40 -0.97
N ASP A 70 6.61 4.81 -1.95
CA ASP A 70 6.30 3.39 -1.98
C ASP A 70 7.06 2.77 -3.16
N PRO A 71 7.86 1.71 -2.96
CA PRO A 71 8.65 1.10 -4.03
C PRO A 71 7.80 0.63 -5.23
N GLU A 72 6.55 0.25 -4.98
CA GLU A 72 5.57 -0.17 -5.99
C GLU A 72 4.68 0.98 -6.50
N GLY A 73 4.92 2.21 -6.01
CA GLY A 73 4.33 3.45 -6.51
C GLY A 73 2.91 3.74 -6.01
N LYS A 74 2.49 3.18 -4.86
CA LYS A 74 1.12 3.35 -4.35
C LYS A 74 1.09 3.84 -2.89
N ILE A 75 1.35 5.13 -2.68
CA ILE A 75 0.93 5.80 -1.43
C ILE A 75 -0.56 6.15 -1.54
N ALA A 76 -1.38 5.60 -0.64
CA ALA A 76 -2.80 5.93 -0.58
C ALA A 76 -3.08 7.19 0.27
N ARG A 77 -2.32 7.38 1.36
CA ARG A 77 -2.50 8.46 2.34
C ARG A 77 -1.29 8.57 3.27
N VAL A 78 -1.04 9.77 3.79
CA VAL A 78 -0.19 10.03 4.95
C VAL A 78 -1.05 10.56 6.09
N ASP A 79 -1.00 9.91 7.25
CA ASP A 79 -1.71 10.34 8.46
C ASP A 79 -0.75 10.94 9.47
N PHE A 80 -1.13 12.09 10.03
CA PHE A 80 -0.37 12.81 11.04
C PHE A 80 -1.03 12.61 12.40
N TYR A 81 -0.25 12.13 13.36
CA TYR A 81 -0.70 11.89 14.72
C TYR A 81 0.06 12.77 15.72
N ALA A 82 -0.63 13.23 16.76
CA ALA A 82 -0.01 13.90 17.89
C ALA A 82 -0.40 13.17 19.19
N THR A 83 0.60 12.88 20.02
CA THR A 83 0.41 12.24 21.32
C THR A 83 0.96 13.14 22.42
N PRO A 84 0.13 13.61 23.36
CA PRO A 84 0.64 14.25 24.56
C PRO A 84 1.54 13.28 25.35
N MET A 85 2.79 13.66 25.60
CA MET A 85 3.73 12.82 26.37
C MET A 85 3.42 12.76 27.89
N THR A 86 2.29 13.34 28.32
CA THR A 86 1.96 13.54 29.73
C THR A 86 1.29 12.32 30.38
N THR A 87 0.86 11.33 29.60
CA THR A 87 0.23 10.09 30.10
C THR A 87 0.41 9.01 29.03
N PHE A 88 0.28 7.72 29.39
CA PHE A 88 0.08 6.65 28.41
C PHE A 88 -1.20 6.95 27.62
N SER A 89 -1.05 7.74 26.57
CA SER A 89 -2.13 8.22 25.72
C SER A 89 -1.95 7.63 24.34
N ASP A 90 -3.06 7.21 23.75
CA ASP A 90 -3.06 6.78 22.36
C ASP A 90 -2.75 7.98 21.45
N PRO A 91 -2.08 7.75 20.30
CA PRO A 91 -1.92 8.78 19.28
C PRO A 91 -3.27 9.32 18.81
N VAL A 92 -3.39 10.65 18.72
CA VAL A 92 -4.58 11.32 18.20
C VAL A 92 -4.33 11.69 16.74
N LEU A 93 -5.19 11.26 15.82
CA LEU A 93 -5.13 11.68 14.42
C LEU A 93 -5.45 13.18 14.35
N VAL A 94 -4.50 13.98 13.87
CA VAL A 94 -4.63 15.45 13.75
C VAL A 94 -4.75 15.93 12.31
N GLY A 95 -4.43 15.08 11.33
CA GLY A 95 -4.59 15.40 9.93
C GLY A 95 -4.29 14.21 9.02
N SER A 96 -4.79 14.29 7.79
CA SER A 96 -4.53 13.31 6.74
C SER A 96 -4.29 14.04 5.44
N ASP A 97 -3.36 13.54 4.64
CA ASP A 97 -3.14 14.00 3.28
C ASP A 97 -3.22 12.82 2.30
N SER A 98 -4.05 12.97 1.28
CA SER A 98 -4.27 12.02 0.19
C SER A 98 -4.05 12.65 -1.19
N SER A 99 -3.48 13.85 -1.23
CA SER A 99 -3.25 14.57 -2.48
C SER A 99 -1.97 14.08 -3.15
N ALA A 100 -2.07 13.67 -4.42
CA ALA A 100 -0.92 13.49 -5.28
C ALA A 100 -0.13 14.83 -5.39
N PRO A 101 1.20 14.82 -5.65
CA PRO A 101 1.97 13.76 -6.25
C PRO A 101 3.06 13.24 -5.30
N TYR A 102 2.82 12.12 -4.65
CA TYR A 102 3.92 11.37 -4.03
C TYR A 102 4.62 10.60 -5.16
N ALA A 103 5.41 11.35 -5.94
CA ALA A 103 6.26 10.84 -7.03
C ALA A 103 7.59 10.34 -6.47
#